data_AF-A0A351GH01-F1
#
_entry.id   AF-A0A351GH01-F1
#
_cell.length_a   1.000
_cell.length_b   1.000
_cell.length_c   1.000
_cell.angle_alpha   90.00
_cell.angle_beta   90.00
_cell.angle_gamma   90.00
#
_symmetry.space_group_name_H-M   'P 1'
#
loop_
_entity.id
_entity.type
_entity.pdbx_description
1 polymer ?
#
loop_
_entity_poly.entity_id
_entity_poly.type
_entity_poly.pdbx_seq_one_letter_code
_entity_poly.pdbx_strand_id
1 'polypeptide(L)'
;MDKIKDTKLGGWLKIKAPGILSLVGDLLPDKGGLGIVKNLLDKEKGVDPAEAKAALDAEVEFQNNVSRRWEADMSSDVKIAKVIRPATMIVLMLFFMIMMVWDGLDESFIPKDSYVSLLEILMLTVFGAYFAGRTIEKTKR
;
A
#
# COMPACT_ATOMS: atom_id res chain seq x y z
N MET A 1 11.85 -2.54 4.94
CA MET A 1 12.35 -1.16 4.82
C MET A 1 13.77 -1.17 5.33
N ASP A 2 14.68 -0.67 4.52
CA ASP A 2 16.11 -0.63 4.88
C ASP A 2 16.31 0.43 5.97
N LYS A 3 17.22 0.15 6.91
CA LYS A 3 17.56 1.09 7.99
C LYS A 3 18.63 2.06 7.48
N ILE A 4 18.83 3.19 8.16
CA ILE A 4 19.84 4.20 7.77
C ILE A 4 21.22 3.57 7.61
N LYS A 5 21.60 2.60 8.45
CA LYS A 5 22.91 1.90 8.33
C LYS A 5 23.10 1.12 7.03
N ASP A 6 22.01 0.73 6.38
CA ASP A 6 21.99 -0.06 5.16
C ASP A 6 21.93 0.83 3.91
N THR A 7 21.78 2.15 4.07
CA THR A 7 21.73 3.09 2.94
C THR A 7 23.11 3.61 2.54
N LYS A 8 23.17 4.33 1.41
CA LYS A 8 24.39 5.01 0.96
C LYS A 8 24.84 6.07 1.97
N LEU A 9 23.88 6.77 2.59
CA LEU A 9 24.16 7.67 3.71
C LEU A 9 24.77 6.92 4.90
N GLY A 10 24.26 5.74 5.27
CA GLY A 10 24.86 4.90 6.30
C GLY A 10 26.30 4.51 6.01
N GLY A 11 26.59 4.13 4.78
CA GLY A 11 27.96 3.84 4.32
C GLY A 11 28.89 5.04 4.44
N TRP A 12 28.42 6.24 4.09
CA TRP A 12 29.19 7.48 4.25
C TRP A 12 29.39 7.85 5.73
N LEU A 13 28.33 7.75 6.55
CA LEU A 13 28.40 8.00 8.00
C LEU A 13 29.39 7.05 8.68
N LYS A 14 29.49 5.80 8.24
CA LYS A 14 30.47 4.84 8.78
C LYS A 14 31.91 5.32 8.66
N ILE A 15 32.22 6.09 7.61
CA ILE A 15 33.57 6.59 7.31
C ILE A 15 33.80 7.95 7.97
N LYS A 16 32.81 8.86 7.89
CA LYS A 16 32.98 10.28 8.26
C LYS A 16 32.44 10.63 9.65
N ALA A 17 31.42 9.92 10.12
CA ALA A 17 30.74 10.20 11.39
C ALA A 17 30.23 8.90 12.06
N PRO A 18 31.13 7.97 12.46
CA PRO A 18 30.73 6.68 13.00
C PRO A 18 29.94 6.79 14.31
N GLY A 19 30.17 7.86 15.09
CA GLY A 19 29.41 8.17 16.31
C GLY A 19 27.97 8.61 16.05
N ILE A 20 27.68 9.21 14.89
CA ILE A 20 26.31 9.51 14.48
C ILE A 20 25.63 8.23 14.01
N LEU A 21 26.33 7.41 13.22
CA LEU A 21 25.80 6.14 12.70
C LEU A 21 25.37 5.19 13.83
N SER A 22 26.10 5.13 14.95
CA SER A 22 25.71 4.29 16.09
C SER A 22 24.41 4.73 16.77
N LEU A 23 24.06 6.01 16.68
CA LEU A 23 22.84 6.58 17.26
C LEU A 23 21.63 6.43 16.33
N VAL A 24 21.82 6.66 15.02
CA VAL A 24 20.72 6.72 14.04
C VAL A 24 20.63 5.49 13.14
N GLY A 25 21.60 4.57 13.21
CA GLY A 25 21.74 3.49 12.24
C GLY A 25 20.56 2.53 12.17
N ASP A 26 19.81 2.39 13.26
CA ASP A 26 18.60 1.56 13.30
C ASP A 26 17.30 2.29 12.96
N LEU A 27 17.35 3.60 12.75
CA LEU A 27 16.21 4.39 12.32
C LEU A 27 15.89 4.12 10.85
N LEU A 28 14.66 4.43 10.47
CA LEU A 28 14.23 4.43 9.08
C LEU A 28 14.75 5.71 8.38
N PRO A 29 15.13 5.63 7.10
CA PRO A 29 15.55 6.79 6.30
C PRO A 29 14.31 7.59 5.83
N ASP A 30 13.42 7.94 6.75
CA ASP A 30 12.26 8.78 6.47
C ASP A 30 12.52 10.25 6.83
N LYS A 31 11.52 11.12 6.62
CA LYS A 31 11.65 12.55 6.94
C LYS A 31 12.01 12.79 8.41
N GLY A 32 11.61 11.90 9.33
CA GLY A 32 11.93 11.98 10.75
C GLY A 32 13.38 11.56 11.03
N GLY A 33 13.77 10.37 10.60
CA GLY A 33 15.11 9.83 10.78
C GLY A 33 16.19 10.69 10.13
N LEU A 34 15.99 11.11 8.88
CA LEU A 34 16.92 12.01 8.17
C LEU A 34 16.98 13.40 8.81
N GLY A 35 15.88 13.89 9.39
CA GLY A 35 15.86 15.12 10.18
C GLY A 35 16.73 15.03 11.43
N ILE A 36 16.74 13.88 12.10
CA ILE A 36 17.63 13.62 13.25
C ILE A 36 19.08 13.57 12.80
N VAL A 37 19.38 12.87 11.68
CA VAL A 37 20.74 12.82 11.11
C VAL A 37 21.27 14.22 10.81
N LYS A 38 20.45 15.07 10.18
CA LYS A 38 20.80 16.46 9.89
C LYS A 38 21.18 17.23 11.16
N ASN A 39 20.33 17.17 12.19
CA ASN A 39 20.55 17.89 13.45
C ASN A 39 21.81 17.44 14.19
N LEU A 40 22.22 16.18 14.03
CA LEU A 40 23.46 15.65 14.59
C LEU A 40 24.68 16.07 13.76
N LEU A 41 24.59 16.01 12.43
CA LEU A 41 25.66 16.47 11.53
C LEU A 41 25.97 17.96 11.70
N ASP A 42 24.94 18.80 11.88
CA ASP A 42 25.11 20.24 12.11
C ASP A 42 25.89 20.56 13.40
N LYS A 43 25.97 19.62 14.34
CA LYS A 43 26.68 19.77 15.62
C LYS A 43 28.07 19.12 15.63
N GLU A 44 28.39 18.33 14.62
CA GLU A 44 29.62 17.54 14.56
C GLU A 44 30.77 18.40 14.02
N LYS A 45 31.77 18.69 14.87
CA LYS A 45 32.87 19.60 14.52
C LYS A 45 33.98 18.98 13.64
N GLY A 46 33.81 17.74 13.19
CA GLY A 46 34.82 16.99 12.42
C GLY A 46 34.44 16.71 10.97
N VAL A 47 33.25 17.12 10.53
CA VAL A 47 32.70 16.81 9.21
C VAL A 47 32.54 18.11 8.43
N ASP A 48 32.97 18.10 7.17
CA ASP A 48 32.74 19.23 6.28
C ASP A 48 31.22 19.43 6.04
N PRO A 49 30.65 20.60 6.36
CA PRO A 49 29.23 20.86 6.20
C PRO A 49 28.74 20.71 4.75
N ALA A 50 29.58 21.02 3.76
CA ALA A 50 29.22 20.87 2.35
C ALA A 50 29.12 19.39 1.96
N GLU A 51 30.09 18.56 2.37
CA GLU A 51 30.05 17.11 2.17
C GLU A 51 28.86 16.45 2.89
N ALA A 52 28.59 16.84 4.14
CA ALA A 52 27.45 16.34 4.93
C ALA A 52 26.11 16.65 4.28
N LYS A 53 25.94 17.89 3.80
CA LYS A 53 24.73 18.32 3.11
C LYS A 53 24.53 17.56 1.80
N ALA A 54 25.59 17.39 1.01
CA ALA A 54 25.51 16.64 -0.24
C ALA A 54 25.11 15.17 -0.01
N ALA A 55 25.67 14.51 1.00
CA ALA A 55 25.32 13.13 1.34
C ALA A 55 23.86 13.00 1.81
N LEU A 56 23.39 13.95 2.63
CA LEU A 56 22.01 13.98 3.09
C LEU A 56 21.02 14.27 1.96
N ASP A 57 21.30 15.26 1.11
CA ASP A 57 20.43 15.66 0.00
C ASP A 57 20.30 14.52 -1.02
N ALA A 58 21.38 13.79 -1.29
CA ALA A 58 21.36 12.60 -2.15
C ALA A 58 20.44 11.49 -1.58
N GLU A 59 20.46 11.28 -0.26
CA GLU A 59 19.57 10.31 0.39
C GLU A 59 18.12 10.80 0.36
N VAL A 60 17.86 12.08 0.65
CA VAL A 60 16.52 12.68 0.55
C VAL A 60 15.96 12.54 -0.86
N GLU A 61 16.75 12.81 -1.89
CA GLU A 61 16.33 12.65 -3.29
C GLU A 61 16.05 11.20 -3.64
N PHE A 62 16.85 10.26 -3.15
CA PHE A 62 16.61 8.83 -3.31
C PHE A 62 15.27 8.42 -2.69
N GLN A 63 14.99 8.84 -1.44
CA GLN A 63 13.72 8.53 -0.77
C GLN A 63 12.51 9.20 -1.46
N ASN A 64 12.70 10.40 -2.02
CA ASN A 64 11.69 11.05 -2.85
C ASN A 64 11.44 10.28 -4.16
N ASN A 65 12.47 9.71 -4.79
CA ASN A 65 12.31 8.85 -5.95
C ASN A 65 11.56 7.55 -5.63
N VAL A 66 11.85 6.93 -4.48
CA VAL A 66 11.09 5.76 -4.00
C VAL A 66 9.62 6.15 -3.78
N SER A 67 9.38 7.26 -3.07
CA SER A 67 8.03 7.78 -2.83
C SER A 67 7.28 8.06 -4.15
N ARG A 68 7.92 8.73 -5.11
CA ARG A 68 7.34 9.01 -6.43
C ARG A 68 7.02 7.74 -7.21
N ARG A 69 7.86 6.70 -7.11
CA ARG A 69 7.57 5.39 -7.74
C ARG A 69 6.37 4.73 -7.09
N TRP A 70 6.29 4.76 -5.76
CA TRP A 70 5.13 4.24 -5.04
C TRP A 70 3.86 5.02 -5.37
N GLU A 71 3.93 6.34 -5.46
CA GLU A 71 2.82 7.19 -5.90
C GLU A 71 2.42 6.88 -7.34
N ALA A 72 3.38 6.69 -8.25
CA ALA A 72 3.11 6.31 -9.63
C ALA A 72 2.44 4.93 -9.72
N ASP A 73 2.96 3.94 -8.98
CA ASP A 73 2.40 2.59 -8.91
C ASP A 73 0.98 2.63 -8.30
N MET A 74 0.75 3.41 -7.25
CA MET A 74 -0.59 3.62 -6.67
C MET A 74 -1.52 4.47 -7.55
N SER A 75 -0.99 5.34 -8.40
CA SER A 75 -1.77 6.14 -9.36
C SER A 75 -2.24 5.30 -10.55
N SER A 76 -1.57 4.18 -10.81
CA SER A 76 -2.00 3.19 -11.81
C SER A 76 -3.26 2.42 -11.40
N ASP A 77 -3.74 2.58 -10.16
CA ASP A 77 -5.06 2.14 -9.72
C ASP A 77 -6.18 2.91 -10.45
N VAL A 78 -6.50 2.43 -11.64
CA VAL A 78 -7.65 2.88 -12.43
C VAL A 78 -8.89 2.90 -11.52
N LYS A 79 -9.65 4.01 -11.51
CA LYS A 79 -10.86 4.16 -10.68
C LYS A 79 -11.83 2.97 -10.82
N ILE A 80 -11.82 2.31 -11.98
CA ILE A 80 -12.57 1.09 -12.27
C ILE A 80 -12.21 -0.05 -11.30
N ALA A 81 -10.93 -0.27 -10.98
CA ALA A 81 -10.50 -1.32 -10.05
C ALA A 81 -11.06 -1.12 -8.63
N LYS A 82 -11.27 0.14 -8.22
CA LYS A 82 -11.87 0.48 -6.91
C LYS A 82 -13.38 0.26 -6.88
N VAL A 83 -14.05 0.36 -8.03
CA VAL A 83 -15.51 0.29 -8.15
C VAL A 83 -15.99 -1.08 -8.64
N ILE A 84 -15.16 -1.87 -9.31
CA ILE A 84 -15.57 -3.16 -9.91
C ILE A 84 -16.07 -4.14 -8.85
N ARG A 85 -15.41 -4.22 -7.68
CA ARG A 85 -15.79 -5.13 -6.60
C ARG A 85 -17.17 -4.83 -5.99
N PRO A 86 -17.49 -3.59 -5.58
CA PRO A 86 -18.86 -3.27 -5.17
C PRO A 86 -19.86 -3.33 -6.33
N ALA A 87 -19.47 -2.97 -7.56
CA ALA A 87 -20.36 -3.02 -8.72
C ALA A 87 -20.80 -4.45 -9.07
N THR A 88 -19.88 -5.43 -9.06
CA THR A 88 -20.23 -6.84 -9.30
C THR A 88 -21.21 -7.37 -8.26
N MET A 89 -21.08 -6.96 -7.00
CA MET A 89 -22.02 -7.33 -5.94
C MET A 89 -23.42 -6.75 -6.21
N ILE A 90 -23.51 -5.47 -6.59
CA ILE A 90 -24.78 -4.82 -6.93
C ILE A 90 -25.45 -5.50 -8.12
N VAL A 91 -24.69 -5.79 -9.18
CA VAL A 91 -25.22 -6.45 -10.38
C VAL A 91 -25.76 -7.86 -10.05
N LEU A 92 -25.03 -8.64 -9.26
CA LEU A 92 -25.50 -9.98 -8.85
C LEU A 92 -26.76 -9.91 -7.98
N MET A 93 -26.85 -8.94 -7.07
CA MET A 93 -28.05 -8.72 -6.24
C MET A 93 -29.26 -8.32 -7.08
N LEU A 94 -29.08 -7.43 -8.06
CA LEU A 94 -30.16 -7.03 -8.97
C LEU A 94 -30.61 -8.21 -9.84
N PHE A 95 -29.67 -8.99 -10.37
CA PHE A 95 -29.99 -10.17 -11.16
C PHE A 95 -30.75 -11.21 -10.33
N PHE A 96 -30.30 -11.49 -9.10
CA PHE A 96 -31.02 -12.38 -8.18
C PHE A 96 -32.44 -11.88 -7.87
N MET A 97 -32.61 -10.58 -7.60
CA MET A 97 -33.92 -9.99 -7.37
C MET A 97 -34.85 -10.13 -8.58
N ILE A 98 -34.34 -9.90 -9.80
CA ILE A 98 -35.11 -10.08 -11.04
C ILE A 98 -35.55 -11.54 -11.20
N MET A 99 -34.66 -12.50 -10.95
CA MET A 99 -34.97 -13.93 -11.03
C MET A 99 -36.07 -14.32 -10.04
N MET A 100 -36.01 -13.85 -8.80
CA MET A 100 -37.03 -14.11 -7.77
C MET A 100 -38.39 -13.48 -8.11
N VAL A 101 -38.38 -12.27 -8.68
CA VAL A 101 -39.63 -11.64 -9.14
C VAL A 101 -40.23 -12.42 -10.30
N TRP A 102 -39.42 -12.88 -11.24
CA TRP A 102 -39.90 -13.66 -12.38
C TRP A 102 -40.48 -15.01 -11.94
N ASP A 103 -39.79 -15.72 -11.05
CA ASP A 103 -40.27 -16.97 -10.43
C ASP A 103 -41.62 -16.78 -9.71
N GLY A 104 -41.82 -15.64 -9.04
CA GLY A 104 -43.09 -15.32 -8.40
C GLY A 104 -44.23 -14.90 -9.35
N LEU A 105 -43.93 -14.54 -10.60
CA LEU A 105 -44.92 -14.08 -11.59
C LEU A 105 -45.35 -15.17 -12.58
N ASP A 106 -44.47 -16.13 -12.85
CA ASP A 106 -44.69 -17.17 -13.87
C ASP A 106 -44.28 -18.55 -13.32
N GLU A 107 -45.28 -19.37 -12.99
CA GLU A 107 -45.07 -20.74 -12.49
C GLU A 107 -44.39 -21.66 -13.54
N SER A 108 -44.38 -21.28 -14.82
CA SER A 108 -43.66 -22.03 -15.87
C SER A 108 -42.18 -21.68 -15.96
N PHE A 109 -41.76 -20.60 -15.28
CA PHE A 109 -40.36 -20.22 -15.19
C PHE A 109 -39.64 -21.10 -14.17
N ILE A 110 -38.99 -22.15 -14.66
CA ILE A 110 -38.18 -23.06 -13.84
C ILE A 110 -36.73 -22.95 -14.30
N PRO A 111 -35.89 -22.12 -13.64
CA PRO A 111 -34.46 -22.08 -13.91
C PRO A 111 -33.84 -23.47 -13.72
N LYS A 112 -32.87 -23.83 -14.56
CA LYS A 112 -32.11 -25.07 -14.37
C LYS A 112 -31.36 -25.01 -13.03
N ASP A 113 -31.40 -26.09 -12.27
CA ASP A 113 -30.70 -26.21 -10.99
C ASP A 113 -29.21 -25.81 -11.10
N SER A 114 -28.56 -26.17 -12.21
CA SER A 114 -27.16 -25.81 -12.45
C SER A 114 -26.91 -24.29 -12.49
N TYR A 115 -27.88 -23.50 -12.95
CA TYR A 115 -27.79 -22.03 -12.94
C TYR A 115 -28.04 -21.45 -11.55
N VAL A 116 -28.95 -22.06 -10.78
CA VAL A 116 -29.20 -21.66 -9.39
C VAL A 116 -27.96 -21.94 -8.53
N SER A 117 -27.39 -23.14 -8.63
CA SER A 117 -26.16 -23.50 -7.92
C SER A 117 -24.97 -22.62 -8.34
N LEU A 118 -24.86 -22.29 -9.63
CA LEU A 118 -23.82 -21.37 -10.10
C LEU A 118 -24.00 -19.98 -9.50
N LEU A 119 -25.23 -19.45 -9.48
CA LEU A 119 -25.53 -18.15 -8.90
C LEU A 119 -25.22 -18.11 -7.40
N GLU A 120 -25.59 -19.15 -6.66
CA GLU A 120 -25.26 -19.31 -5.24
C GLU A 120 -23.74 -19.25 -5.00
N ILE A 121 -22.95 -20.05 -5.73
CA ILE A 121 -21.48 -20.08 -5.62
C ILE A 121 -20.88 -18.71 -5.95
N LEU A 122 -21.34 -18.07 -7.03
CA LEU A 122 -20.88 -16.73 -7.42
C LEU A 122 -21.21 -15.69 -6.34
N MET A 123 -22.41 -15.71 -5.78
CA MET A 123 -22.80 -14.81 -4.70
C MET A 123 -21.96 -15.02 -3.45
N LEU A 124 -21.83 -16.26 -2.95
CA LEU A 124 -20.98 -16.56 -1.79
C LEU A 124 -19.53 -16.11 -2.00
N THR A 125 -18.98 -16.33 -3.19
CA THR A 125 -17.61 -15.93 -3.54
C THR A 125 -17.45 -14.42 -3.55
N VAL A 126 -18.35 -13.68 -4.20
CA VAL A 126 -18.27 -12.21 -4.30
C VAL A 126 -18.53 -11.54 -2.96
N PHE A 127 -19.53 -12.01 -2.19
CA PHE A 127 -19.80 -11.50 -0.85
C PHE A 127 -18.64 -11.77 0.10
N GLY A 128 -18.11 -13.00 0.11
CA GLY A 128 -16.93 -13.36 0.90
C GLY A 128 -15.72 -12.49 0.55
N ALA A 129 -15.40 -12.34 -0.74
CA ALA A 129 -14.28 -11.52 -1.18
C ALA A 129 -14.45 -10.03 -0.85
N TYR A 130 -15.67 -9.48 -0.94
CA TYR A 130 -15.93 -8.08 -0.64
C TYR A 130 -15.87 -7.79 0.87
N PHE A 131 -16.55 -8.58 1.69
CA PHE A 131 -16.64 -8.34 3.13
C PHE A 131 -15.45 -8.93 3.91
N ALA A 132 -15.08 -10.19 3.68
CA ALA A 132 -13.94 -10.80 4.37
C ALA A 132 -12.61 -10.15 3.95
N GLY A 133 -12.46 -9.84 2.67
CA GLY A 133 -11.29 -9.11 2.16
C GLY A 133 -11.11 -7.74 2.82
N ARG A 134 -12.20 -6.96 2.94
CA ARG A 134 -12.16 -5.65 3.61
C ARG A 134 -11.99 -5.74 5.13
N THR A 135 -12.47 -6.81 5.77
CA THR A 135 -12.25 -7.03 7.20
C THR A 135 -10.77 -7.31 7.48
N ILE A 136 -10.11 -8.16 6.69
CA ILE A 136 -8.67 -8.44 6.83
C ILE A 136 -7.83 -7.19 6.56
N GLU A 137 -8.19 -6.39 5.55
CA GLU A 137 -7.52 -5.12 5.22
C GLU A 137 -7.55 -4.13 6.40
N LYS A 138 -8.64 -4.12 7.18
CA LYS A 138 -8.78 -3.25 8.35
C LYS A 138 -8.05 -3.77 9.59
N THR A 139 -7.99 -5.08 9.79
CA THR A 139 -7.39 -5.69 10.99
C THR A 139 -5.87 -5.82 10.90
N LYS A 140 -5.30 -5.86 9.69
CA LYS A 140 -3.84 -5.90 9.46
C LYS A 140 -3.17 -4.52 9.33
N ARG A 141 -3.93 -3.44 9.52
CA ARG A 141 -3.40 -2.07 9.58
C ARG A 141 -2.92 -1.72 10.99
#